data_AF-A0ABD7AZW9-F1
#
_entry.id   AF-A0ABD7AZW9-F1
#
_cell.length_a   1.000
_cell.length_b   1.000
_cell.length_c   1.000
_cell.angle_alpha   90.00
_cell.angle_beta   90.00
_cell.angle_gamma   90.00
#
_symmetry.space_group_name_H-M   'P 1'
#
loop_
_entity.id
_entity.type
_entity.pdbx_description
1 polymer ?
#
loop_
_entity_poly.entity_id
_entity_poly.type
_entity_poly.pdbx_seq_one_letter_code
_entity_poly.pdbx_strand_id
1 'polypeptide(L)'
;MKFIQKHPAIAYTVIIIVFALIYNAAWIVSPDSFVKNNALNSTPVYDAISLAYANNEVKKEATASVSREVFSEQILTLTNQFNKINIENLELEQTLSQQQKKLKEISEKQSIARGKNTEKYKEDRLKDLHETLVIKNNERATISSLKNKTNESQINIMLADKDVEIAKINLEIAYKENDANVYILSNFGNFNDPAISKEFDTTTKEIERTREKIINNETKIMEIRNKSQSMLDKLKKDELNFFDFLFYSIGISTTTTFGDLLANSRCIRFLVCVQLLLSIIVLANVTQRFLSKK
;
A
#
# COMPACT_ATOMS: atom_id res chain seq x y z
N MET A 1 -21.15 -17.60 -51.25
CA MET A 1 -20.71 -17.30 -52.64
C MET A 1 -21.85 -17.06 -53.63
N LYS A 2 -22.88 -17.93 -53.72
CA LYS A 2 -24.02 -17.77 -54.67
C LYS A 2 -24.83 -16.46 -54.50
N PHE A 3 -24.95 -15.94 -53.28
CA PHE A 3 -25.68 -14.68 -53.01
C PHE A 3 -24.92 -13.43 -53.47
N ILE A 4 -23.59 -13.42 -53.27
CA ILE A 4 -22.70 -12.33 -53.72
C ILE A 4 -22.72 -12.21 -55.25
N GLN A 5 -22.79 -13.33 -55.96
CA GLN A 5 -22.94 -13.35 -57.42
C GLN A 5 -24.31 -12.82 -57.89
N LYS A 6 -25.39 -13.09 -57.14
CA LYS A 6 -26.75 -12.64 -57.50
C LYS A 6 -26.99 -11.16 -57.19
N HIS A 7 -26.49 -10.63 -56.07
CA HIS A 7 -26.71 -9.24 -55.64
C HIS A 7 -25.43 -8.61 -55.06
N PRO A 8 -24.44 -8.26 -55.89
CA PRO A 8 -23.14 -7.82 -55.42
C PRO A 8 -23.17 -6.43 -54.75
N ALA A 9 -24.08 -5.53 -55.15
CA ALA A 9 -24.28 -4.24 -54.49
C ALA A 9 -24.80 -4.39 -53.05
N ILE A 10 -25.76 -5.31 -52.83
CA ILE A 10 -26.29 -5.61 -51.48
C ILE A 10 -25.19 -6.23 -50.62
N ALA A 11 -24.39 -7.15 -51.19
CA ALA A 11 -23.25 -7.75 -50.48
C ALA A 11 -22.22 -6.68 -50.05
N TYR A 12 -21.96 -5.68 -50.90
CA TYR A 12 -21.05 -4.58 -50.58
C TYR A 12 -21.55 -3.74 -49.38
N THR A 13 -22.82 -3.35 -49.38
CA THR A 13 -23.42 -2.60 -48.26
C THR A 13 -23.42 -3.41 -46.96
N VAL A 14 -23.70 -4.71 -47.03
CA VAL A 14 -23.69 -5.60 -45.85
C VAL A 14 -22.29 -5.69 -45.25
N ILE A 15 -21.24 -5.79 -46.07
CA ILE A 15 -19.84 -5.81 -45.58
C ILE A 15 -19.55 -4.53 -44.78
N ILE A 16 -19.91 -3.36 -45.31
CA ILE A 16 -19.68 -2.08 -44.62
C ILE A 16 -20.36 -2.05 -43.24
N ILE A 17 -21.64 -2.45 -43.16
CA ILE A 17 -22.40 -2.42 -41.91
C ILE A 17 -21.84 -3.44 -40.90
N VAL A 18 -21.51 -4.66 -41.35
CA VAL A 18 -20.96 -5.70 -40.48
C VAL A 18 -19.63 -5.26 -39.87
N PHE A 19 -18.72 -4.70 -40.68
CA PHE A 19 -17.44 -4.22 -40.17
C PHE A 19 -17.61 -2.99 -39.27
N ALA A 20 -18.55 -2.08 -39.56
CA ALA A 20 -18.88 -0.98 -38.66
C ALA A 20 -19.34 -1.47 -37.27
N LEU A 21 -20.17 -2.52 -37.22
CA LEU A 21 -20.58 -3.15 -35.96
C LEU A 21 -19.41 -3.81 -35.23
N ILE A 22 -18.52 -4.50 -35.96
CA ILE A 22 -17.32 -5.11 -35.38
C ILE A 22 -16.40 -4.04 -34.77
N TYR A 23 -16.18 -2.93 -35.47
CA TYR A 23 -15.36 -1.83 -34.98
C TYR A 23 -15.97 -1.14 -33.76
N ASN A 24 -17.28 -0.90 -33.78
CA ASN A 24 -18.00 -0.34 -32.63
C ASN A 24 -17.93 -1.27 -31.41
N ALA A 25 -18.12 -2.58 -31.60
CA ALA A 25 -17.97 -3.55 -30.52
C ALA A 25 -16.53 -3.59 -29.98
N ALA A 26 -15.52 -3.54 -30.86
CA ALA A 26 -14.12 -3.49 -30.46
C ALA A 26 -13.78 -2.22 -29.67
N TRP A 27 -14.37 -1.08 -30.02
CA TRP A 27 -14.24 0.17 -29.27
C TRP A 27 -14.90 0.11 -27.89
N ILE A 28 -16.11 -0.45 -27.79
CA ILE A 28 -16.82 -0.61 -26.50
C ILE A 28 -16.02 -1.51 -25.55
N VAL A 29 -15.42 -2.59 -26.07
CA VAL A 29 -14.64 -3.54 -25.26
C VAL A 29 -13.25 -3.01 -24.94
N SER A 30 -12.60 -2.35 -25.89
CA SER A 30 -11.25 -1.81 -25.74
C SER A 30 -11.14 -0.49 -26.50
N PRO A 31 -11.36 0.67 -25.84
CA PRO A 31 -11.29 1.98 -26.49
C PRO A 31 -9.89 2.30 -27.05
N ASP A 32 -8.83 1.64 -26.58
CA ASP A 32 -7.49 1.82 -27.16
C ASP A 32 -7.33 1.14 -28.55
N SER A 33 -8.39 0.53 -29.08
CA SER A 33 -8.43 -0.12 -30.40
C SER A 33 -8.28 0.85 -31.56
N PHE A 34 -8.69 2.12 -31.37
CA PHE A 34 -8.63 3.18 -32.37
C PHE A 34 -8.02 4.45 -31.79
N VAL A 35 -7.37 5.25 -32.64
CA VAL A 35 -6.90 6.60 -32.30
C VAL A 35 -7.72 7.59 -33.13
N LYS A 36 -8.35 8.55 -32.46
CA LYS A 36 -9.03 9.68 -33.09
C LYS A 36 -7.99 10.76 -33.43
N ASN A 37 -7.97 11.21 -34.67
CA ASN A 37 -7.11 12.32 -35.08
C ASN A 37 -7.83 13.64 -34.84
N ASN A 38 -7.42 14.37 -33.81
CA ASN A 38 -8.08 15.62 -33.41
C ASN A 38 -7.89 16.76 -34.42
N ALA A 39 -6.83 16.74 -35.24
CA ALA A 39 -6.56 17.80 -36.21
C ALA A 39 -7.52 17.78 -37.42
N LEU A 40 -8.11 16.63 -37.72
CA LEU A 40 -9.02 16.43 -38.86
C LEU A 40 -10.50 16.37 -38.45
N ASN A 41 -10.75 16.30 -37.13
CA ASN A 41 -12.09 16.30 -36.53
C ASN A 41 -12.41 17.64 -35.83
N SER A 42 -11.61 18.69 -36.03
CA SER A 42 -11.87 20.02 -35.47
C SER A 42 -12.74 20.86 -36.40
N THR A 43 -13.55 21.76 -35.85
CA THR A 43 -14.44 22.66 -36.61
C THR A 43 -13.76 24.02 -36.83
N PRO A 44 -13.23 24.31 -38.03
CA PRO A 44 -12.29 25.43 -38.22
C PRO A 44 -12.88 26.81 -37.94
N VAL A 45 -14.19 26.99 -38.19
CA VAL A 45 -14.91 28.26 -37.94
C VAL A 45 -15.15 28.48 -36.44
N TYR A 46 -15.42 27.40 -35.70
CA TYR A 46 -15.59 27.46 -34.25
C TYR A 46 -14.25 27.75 -33.55
N ASP A 47 -13.18 27.12 -34.04
CA ASP A 47 -11.81 27.34 -33.57
C ASP A 47 -11.29 28.74 -33.94
N ALA A 48 -11.67 29.30 -35.08
CA ALA A 48 -11.33 30.67 -35.47
C ALA A 48 -12.04 31.72 -34.60
N ILE A 49 -13.29 31.46 -34.19
CA ILE A 49 -14.04 32.33 -33.26
C ILE A 49 -13.41 32.27 -31.86
N SER A 50 -13.00 31.09 -31.38
CA SER A 50 -12.31 30.98 -30.08
C SER A 50 -10.94 31.66 -30.09
N LEU A 51 -10.19 31.61 -31.20
CA LEU A 51 -8.91 32.31 -31.40
C LEU A 51 -9.06 33.83 -31.50
N ALA A 52 -10.12 34.34 -32.13
CA ALA A 52 -10.33 35.78 -32.32
C ALA A 52 -10.70 36.53 -31.02
N TYR A 53 -11.28 35.82 -30.04
CA TYR A 53 -11.67 36.39 -28.74
C TYR A 53 -10.74 35.95 -27.59
N ALA A 54 -9.60 35.30 -27.86
CA ALA A 54 -8.66 34.77 -26.88
C ALA A 54 -7.69 35.80 -26.24
N ASN A 55 -8.20 36.94 -25.79
CA ASN A 55 -7.49 37.77 -24.80
C ASN A 55 -8.21 37.66 -23.46
N ASN A 56 -7.78 36.68 -22.65
CA ASN A 56 -7.80 36.59 -21.17
C ASN A 56 -8.32 35.32 -20.52
N GLU A 57 -8.71 34.26 -21.24
CA GLU A 57 -9.04 33.00 -20.56
C GLU A 57 -8.35 31.79 -21.20
N VAL A 58 -7.82 30.96 -20.31
CA VAL A 58 -7.14 29.70 -20.59
C VAL A 58 -7.98 28.87 -21.56
N LYS A 59 -7.31 28.43 -22.64
CA LYS A 59 -7.82 27.65 -23.78
C LYS A 59 -9.03 26.77 -23.43
N LYS A 60 -10.17 27.04 -24.08
CA LYS A 60 -11.33 26.15 -24.08
C LYS A 60 -11.51 25.45 -25.43
N GLU A 61 -11.34 24.13 -25.46
CA GLU A 61 -11.73 23.26 -26.58
C GLU A 61 -13.18 22.80 -26.38
N ALA A 62 -14.00 22.90 -27.44
CA ALA A 62 -15.45 22.79 -27.35
C ALA A 62 -15.99 21.34 -27.30
N THR A 63 -16.72 21.08 -26.22
CA THR A 63 -17.96 20.29 -26.07
C THR A 63 -18.23 19.07 -26.96
N ALA A 64 -17.91 17.88 -26.44
CA ALA A 64 -18.91 16.87 -26.04
C ALA A 64 -18.29 15.96 -24.96
N SER A 65 -19.12 15.51 -24.01
CA SER A 65 -18.84 14.59 -22.90
C SER A 65 -17.74 14.96 -21.89
N VAL A 66 -18.15 15.53 -20.74
CA VAL A 66 -17.28 16.07 -19.67
C VAL A 66 -16.23 17.01 -20.26
N SER A 67 -16.48 18.33 -20.25
CA SER A 67 -15.53 19.28 -20.86
C SER A 67 -14.11 18.98 -20.39
N ARG A 68 -13.14 18.91 -21.31
CA ARG A 68 -11.74 18.57 -20.98
C ARG A 68 -11.18 19.45 -19.87
N GLU A 69 -11.70 20.68 -19.72
CA GLU A 69 -11.49 21.56 -18.57
C GLU A 69 -12.04 20.99 -17.26
N VAL A 70 -13.28 20.53 -17.22
CA VAL A 70 -13.85 19.92 -16.01
C VAL A 70 -13.13 18.62 -15.67
N PHE A 71 -12.72 17.84 -16.68
CA PHE A 71 -11.88 16.66 -16.47
C PHE A 71 -10.49 17.05 -15.96
N SER A 72 -9.84 18.07 -16.53
CA SER A 72 -8.50 18.51 -16.13
C SER A 72 -8.50 19.14 -14.74
N GLU A 73 -9.51 19.93 -14.39
CA GLU A 73 -9.70 20.50 -13.04
C GLU A 73 -9.97 19.40 -12.01
N GLN A 74 -10.80 18.40 -12.34
CA GLN A 74 -11.08 17.28 -11.43
C GLN A 74 -9.86 16.38 -11.25
N ILE A 75 -9.11 16.07 -12.31
CA ILE A 75 -7.86 15.30 -12.22
C ILE A 75 -6.78 16.09 -11.47
N LEU A 76 -6.66 17.41 -11.69
CA LEU A 76 -5.75 18.27 -10.94
C LEU A 76 -6.10 18.28 -9.45
N THR A 77 -7.40 18.37 -9.12
CA THR A 77 -7.89 18.30 -7.74
C THR A 77 -7.54 16.96 -7.10
N LEU A 78 -7.78 15.84 -7.79
CA LEU A 78 -7.43 14.50 -7.32
C LEU A 78 -5.91 14.33 -7.14
N THR A 79 -5.12 14.90 -8.04
CA THR A 79 -3.66 14.90 -7.96
C THR A 79 -3.16 15.69 -6.75
N ASN A 80 -3.73 16.87 -6.50
CA ASN A 80 -3.40 17.69 -5.33
C ASN A 80 -3.79 16.99 -4.02
N GLN A 81 -4.96 16.34 -3.98
CA GLN A 81 -5.38 15.53 -2.83
C GLN A 81 -4.43 14.34 -2.60
N PHE A 82 -4.05 13.63 -3.66
CA PHE A 82 -3.11 12.53 -3.59
C PHE A 82 -1.75 12.99 -3.05
N ASN A 83 -1.19 14.08 -3.61
CA ASN A 83 0.09 14.63 -3.19
C ASN A 83 0.05 15.08 -1.72
N LYS A 84 -1.04 15.73 -1.29
CA LYS A 84 -1.23 16.13 0.11
C LYS A 84 -1.21 14.92 1.04
N ILE A 85 -1.98 13.87 0.73
CA ILE A 85 -2.01 12.64 1.53
C ILE A 85 -0.63 11.96 1.57
N ASN A 86 0.09 11.99 0.44
CA ASN A 86 1.42 11.38 0.37
C ASN A 86 2.44 12.13 1.26
N ILE A 87 2.41 13.46 1.27
CA ILE A 87 3.24 14.28 2.17
C ILE A 87 2.86 14.01 3.63
N GLU A 88 1.57 14.00 3.96
CA GLU A 88 1.09 13.66 5.31
C GLU A 88 1.56 12.26 5.76
N ASN A 89 1.52 11.27 4.87
CA ASN A 89 2.00 9.92 5.17
C ASN A 89 3.50 9.88 5.45
N LEU A 90 4.32 10.62 4.70
CA LEU A 90 5.76 10.71 4.96
C LEU A 90 6.05 11.28 6.36
N GLU A 91 5.31 12.32 6.77
CA GLU A 91 5.43 12.90 8.11
C GLU A 91 4.97 11.92 9.21
N LEU A 92 3.89 11.17 8.96
CA LEU A 92 3.39 10.15 9.87
C LEU A 92 4.36 8.97 10.01
N GLU A 93 5.00 8.54 8.92
CA GLU A 93 6.01 7.47 8.94
C GLU A 93 7.25 7.89 9.72
N GLN A 94 7.71 9.13 9.55
CA GLN A 94 8.79 9.69 10.37
C GLN A 94 8.42 9.73 11.85
N THR A 95 7.21 10.20 12.16
CA THR A 95 6.67 10.24 13.53
C THR A 95 6.61 8.83 14.13
N LEU A 96 6.11 7.85 13.37
CA LEU A 96 6.02 6.46 13.77
C LEU A 96 7.40 5.87 14.09
N SER A 97 8.40 6.14 13.25
CA SER A 97 9.78 5.71 13.46
C SER A 97 10.37 6.29 14.75
N GLN A 98 10.16 7.59 14.99
CA GLN A 98 10.59 8.24 16.23
C GLN A 98 9.89 7.65 17.47
N GLN A 99 8.59 7.42 17.40
CA GLN A 99 7.81 6.80 18.47
C GLN A 99 8.28 5.38 18.77
N GLN A 100 8.58 4.58 17.73
CA GLN A 100 9.13 3.23 17.88
C GLN A 100 10.50 3.23 18.55
N LYS A 101 11.38 4.18 18.17
CA LYS A 101 12.67 4.36 18.83
C LYS A 101 12.48 4.72 20.31
N LYS A 102 11.58 5.66 20.61
CA LYS A 102 11.25 6.04 21.99
C LYS A 102 10.71 4.84 22.78
N LEU A 103 9.84 4.03 22.20
CA LEU A 103 9.29 2.83 22.85
C LEU A 103 10.40 1.83 23.22
N LYS A 104 11.41 1.67 22.34
CA LYS A 104 12.58 0.83 22.62
C LYS A 104 13.38 1.38 23.82
N GLU A 105 13.64 2.68 23.85
CA GLU A 105 14.33 3.33 24.97
C GLU A 105 13.56 3.19 26.29
N ILE A 106 12.23 3.32 26.26
CA ILE A 106 11.35 3.08 27.42
C ILE A 106 11.46 1.63 27.89
N SER A 107 11.45 0.66 26.97
CA SER A 107 11.60 -0.76 27.29
C SER A 107 12.95 -1.07 27.95
N GLU A 108 14.03 -0.45 27.49
CA GLU A 108 15.37 -0.60 28.09
C GLU A 108 15.40 -0.03 29.51
N LYS A 109 14.87 1.18 29.71
CA LYS A 109 14.71 1.79 31.04
C LYS A 109 13.90 0.90 31.97
N GLN A 110 12.81 0.33 31.46
CA GLN A 110 11.96 -0.57 32.24
C GLN A 110 12.67 -1.84 32.66
N SER A 111 13.48 -2.42 31.77
CA SER A 111 14.29 -3.60 32.09
C SER A 111 15.28 -3.31 33.23
N ILE A 112 15.94 -2.14 33.20
CA ILE A 112 16.88 -1.72 34.25
C ILE A 112 16.14 -1.49 35.57
N ALA A 113 15.02 -0.74 35.55
CA ALA A 113 14.23 -0.47 36.75
C ALA A 113 13.69 -1.77 37.37
N ARG A 114 13.22 -2.69 36.53
CA ARG A 114 12.77 -4.01 36.97
C ARG A 114 13.88 -4.81 37.62
N GLY A 115 15.08 -4.84 37.01
CA GLY A 115 16.26 -5.50 37.59
C GLY A 115 16.54 -5.00 39.01
N LYS A 116 16.57 -3.67 39.21
CA LYS A 116 16.76 -3.05 40.53
C LYS A 116 15.64 -3.42 41.51
N ASN A 117 14.39 -3.42 41.07
CA ASN A 117 13.25 -3.78 41.92
C ASN A 117 13.31 -5.26 42.34
N THR A 118 13.73 -6.15 41.45
CA THR A 118 13.90 -7.58 41.77
C THR A 118 15.05 -7.82 42.72
N GLU A 119 16.18 -7.13 42.56
CA GLU A 119 17.32 -7.20 43.47
C GLU A 119 16.95 -6.71 44.86
N LYS A 120 16.32 -5.52 44.94
CA LYS A 120 15.85 -4.96 46.20
C LYS A 120 14.89 -5.91 46.93
N TYR A 121 13.95 -6.53 46.21
CA TYR A 121 13.04 -7.51 46.80
C TYR A 121 13.78 -8.72 47.40
N LYS A 122 14.83 -9.23 46.71
CA LYS A 122 15.67 -10.30 47.26
C LYS A 122 16.45 -9.84 48.49
N GLU A 123 17.07 -8.66 48.42
CA GLU A 123 17.83 -8.08 49.53
C GLU A 123 16.94 -7.89 50.78
N ASP A 124 15.77 -7.26 50.62
CA ASP A 124 14.82 -7.03 51.71
C ASP A 124 14.38 -8.34 52.38
N ARG A 125 14.23 -9.42 51.59
CA ARG A 125 13.76 -10.72 52.08
C ARG A 125 14.86 -11.56 52.74
N LEU A 126 16.13 -11.30 52.41
CA LEU A 126 17.30 -12.03 52.93
C LEU A 126 18.06 -11.24 54.01
N LYS A 127 17.67 -9.99 54.27
CA LYS A 127 18.38 -9.06 55.16
C LYS A 127 18.73 -9.67 56.52
N ASP A 128 17.74 -10.20 57.24
CA ASP A 128 17.93 -10.75 58.59
C ASP A 128 18.86 -11.97 58.59
N LEU A 129 18.78 -12.81 57.54
CA LEU A 129 19.63 -13.99 57.39
C LEU A 129 21.08 -13.59 57.07
N HIS A 130 21.28 -12.57 56.23
CA HIS A 130 22.62 -12.03 55.97
C HIS A 130 23.24 -11.38 57.21
N GLU A 131 22.46 -10.61 57.97
CA GLU A 131 22.92 -10.03 59.24
C GLU A 131 23.33 -11.13 60.24
N THR A 132 22.50 -12.19 60.37
CA THR A 132 22.80 -13.35 61.21
C THR A 132 24.07 -14.07 60.73
N LEU A 133 24.22 -14.28 59.42
CA LEU A 133 25.39 -14.91 58.83
C LEU A 133 26.68 -14.12 59.13
N VAL A 134 26.64 -12.79 59.06
CA VAL A 134 27.77 -11.92 59.42
C VAL A 134 28.15 -12.10 60.89
N ILE A 135 27.16 -12.10 61.79
CA ILE A 135 27.40 -12.31 63.23
C ILE A 135 28.08 -13.68 63.47
N LYS A 136 27.57 -14.75 62.85
CA LYS A 136 28.14 -16.10 63.01
C LYS A 136 29.54 -16.24 62.44
N ASN A 137 29.83 -15.60 61.30
CA ASN A 137 31.18 -15.56 60.75
C ASN A 137 32.16 -14.80 61.67
N ASN A 138 31.72 -13.72 62.30
CA ASN A 138 32.54 -12.98 63.27
C ASN A 138 32.79 -13.79 64.56
N GLU A 139 31.78 -14.49 65.08
CA GLU A 139 31.93 -15.43 66.20
C GLU A 139 32.98 -16.50 65.88
N ARG A 140 32.88 -17.12 64.69
CA ARG A 140 33.84 -18.11 64.21
C ARG A 140 35.26 -17.56 64.10
N ALA A 141 35.43 -16.36 63.55
CA ALA A 141 36.72 -15.70 63.42
C ALA A 141 37.36 -15.46 64.81
N THR A 142 36.55 -15.09 65.80
CA THR A 142 37.00 -14.90 67.19
C THR A 142 37.48 -16.22 67.79
N ILE A 143 36.72 -17.31 67.63
CA ILE A 143 37.11 -18.65 68.10
C ILE A 143 38.44 -19.08 67.43
N SER A 144 38.58 -18.85 66.13
CA SER A 144 39.81 -19.18 65.39
C SER A 144 41.04 -18.45 65.93
N SER A 145 40.88 -17.21 66.43
CA SER A 145 41.99 -16.42 67.00
C SER A 145 42.50 -16.97 68.35
N LEU A 146 41.72 -17.81 69.03
CA LEU A 146 42.07 -18.42 70.32
C LEU A 146 42.92 -19.69 70.18
N LYS A 147 43.09 -20.21 68.95
CA LYS A 147 43.77 -21.49 68.68
C LYS A 147 45.19 -21.58 69.26
N ASN A 148 45.89 -20.46 69.38
CA ASN A 148 47.27 -20.41 69.90
C ASN A 148 47.36 -20.22 71.43
N LYS A 149 46.22 -20.18 72.16
CA LYS A 149 46.16 -19.82 73.59
C LYS A 149 45.52 -20.89 74.49
N THR A 150 44.97 -21.97 73.93
CA THR A 150 44.15 -22.95 74.66
C THR A 150 44.26 -24.35 74.04
N ASN A 151 43.69 -25.37 74.69
CA ASN A 151 43.70 -26.77 74.24
C ASN A 151 43.10 -26.91 72.82
N GLU A 152 43.94 -27.30 71.86
CA GLU A 152 43.64 -27.28 70.42
C GLU A 152 42.44 -28.15 70.04
N SER A 153 42.24 -29.28 70.71
CA SER A 153 41.13 -30.19 70.39
C SER A 153 39.76 -29.58 70.70
N GLN A 154 39.64 -28.80 71.78
CA GLN A 154 38.38 -28.16 72.17
C GLN A 154 38.02 -27.02 71.22
N ILE A 155 39.02 -26.26 70.78
CA ILE A 155 38.83 -25.19 69.78
C ILE A 155 38.38 -25.78 68.43
N ASN A 156 38.95 -26.90 68.00
CA ASN A 156 38.54 -27.56 66.76
C ASN A 156 37.07 -28.04 66.80
N ILE A 157 36.60 -28.55 67.95
CA ILE A 157 35.19 -28.92 68.14
C ILE A 157 34.28 -27.67 68.03
N MET A 158 34.63 -26.59 68.73
CA MET A 158 33.85 -25.33 68.68
C MET A 158 33.78 -24.73 67.26
N LEU A 159 34.87 -24.83 66.49
CA LEU A 159 34.89 -24.39 65.09
C LEU A 159 33.98 -25.24 64.22
N ALA A 160 34.02 -26.57 64.38
CA ALA A 160 33.14 -27.48 63.64
C ALA A 160 31.65 -27.23 63.95
N ASP A 161 31.30 -27.00 65.21
CA ASP A 161 29.92 -26.65 65.61
C ASP A 161 29.46 -25.34 64.95
N LYS A 162 30.34 -24.32 64.91
CA LYS A 162 30.04 -23.05 64.22
C LYS A 162 29.93 -23.21 62.72
N ASP A 163 30.76 -24.05 62.10
CA ASP A 163 30.65 -24.36 60.67
C ASP A 163 29.30 -25.01 60.34
N VAL A 164 28.76 -25.86 61.22
CA VAL A 164 27.41 -26.42 61.07
C VAL A 164 26.33 -25.33 61.20
N GLU A 165 26.44 -24.40 62.15
CA GLU A 165 25.51 -23.26 62.27
C GLU A 165 25.52 -22.38 61.00
N ILE A 166 26.70 -22.03 60.50
CA ILE A 166 26.87 -21.23 59.27
C ILE A 166 26.30 -21.97 58.06
N ALA A 167 26.56 -23.28 57.94
CA ALA A 167 26.04 -24.09 56.84
C ALA A 167 24.50 -24.14 56.84
N LYS A 168 23.87 -24.23 58.03
CA LYS A 168 22.40 -24.18 58.15
C LYS A 168 21.83 -22.84 57.68
N ILE A 169 22.45 -21.72 58.06
CA ILE A 169 22.03 -20.38 57.62
C ILE A 169 22.19 -20.24 56.10
N ASN A 170 23.32 -20.67 55.54
CA ASN A 170 23.55 -20.65 54.09
C ASN A 170 22.51 -21.48 53.32
N LEU A 171 22.14 -22.65 53.85
CA LEU A 171 21.08 -23.48 53.26
C LEU A 171 19.73 -22.75 53.29
N GLU A 172 19.40 -22.07 54.39
CA GLU A 172 18.16 -21.30 54.49
C GLU A 172 18.15 -20.11 53.53
N ILE A 173 19.26 -19.39 53.38
CA ILE A 173 19.43 -18.33 52.37
C ILE A 173 19.15 -18.90 50.96
N ALA A 174 19.75 -20.03 50.61
CA ALA A 174 19.56 -20.65 49.30
C ALA A 174 18.08 -21.01 49.04
N TYR A 175 17.36 -21.56 50.04
CA TYR A 175 15.93 -21.81 49.92
C TYR A 175 15.12 -20.53 49.75
N LYS A 176 15.37 -19.50 50.56
CA LYS A 176 14.66 -18.22 50.48
C LYS A 176 14.93 -17.48 49.18
N GLU A 177 16.14 -17.57 48.65
CA GLU A 177 16.49 -16.99 47.35
C GLU A 177 15.78 -17.73 46.21
N ASN A 178 15.74 -19.06 46.26
CA ASN A 178 14.97 -19.85 45.29
C ASN A 178 13.49 -19.47 45.32
N ASP A 179 12.88 -19.42 46.51
CA ASP A 179 11.49 -18.99 46.67
C ASP A 179 11.26 -17.57 46.12
N ALA A 180 12.23 -16.66 46.32
CA ALA A 180 12.13 -15.29 45.82
C ALA A 180 12.16 -15.27 44.29
N ASN A 181 13.05 -16.05 43.68
CA ASN A 181 13.15 -16.18 42.22
C ASN A 181 11.88 -16.79 41.63
N VAL A 182 11.33 -17.84 42.25
CA VAL A 182 10.05 -18.44 41.82
C VAL A 182 8.90 -17.43 41.89
N TYR A 183 8.85 -16.64 42.97
CA TYR A 183 7.87 -15.57 43.11
C TYR A 183 8.05 -14.48 42.06
N ILE A 184 9.30 -14.02 41.82
CA ILE A 184 9.64 -13.01 40.81
C ILE A 184 9.19 -13.46 39.43
N LEU A 185 9.49 -14.71 39.06
CA LEU A 185 9.09 -15.27 37.76
C LEU A 185 7.56 -15.29 37.59
N SER A 186 6.85 -15.69 38.64
CA SER A 186 5.38 -15.78 38.62
C SER A 186 4.70 -14.40 38.67
N ASN A 187 5.39 -13.38 39.17
CA ASN A 187 4.86 -12.03 39.41
C ASN A 187 5.69 -10.97 38.68
N PHE A 188 6.28 -11.30 37.55
CA PHE A 188 7.25 -10.46 36.86
C PHE A 188 6.73 -9.05 36.55
N GLY A 189 5.44 -8.93 36.26
CA GLY A 189 4.76 -7.66 36.03
C GLY A 189 4.70 -6.74 37.26
N ASN A 190 4.73 -7.27 38.48
CA ASN A 190 4.67 -6.47 39.71
C ASN A 190 5.97 -5.71 40.00
N PHE A 191 7.07 -6.12 39.38
CA PHE A 191 8.38 -5.47 39.50
C PHE A 191 8.58 -4.33 38.49
N ASN A 192 7.58 -4.08 37.66
CA ASN A 192 7.57 -2.96 36.74
C ASN A 192 7.49 -1.63 37.48
N ASP A 193 8.23 -0.63 37.01
CA ASP A 193 8.05 0.74 37.46
C ASP A 193 6.70 1.30 36.95
N PRO A 194 5.80 1.79 37.81
CA PRO A 194 4.49 2.28 37.39
C PRO A 194 4.54 3.52 36.48
N ALA A 195 5.49 4.42 36.71
CA ALA A 195 5.64 5.63 35.91
C ALA A 195 6.11 5.30 34.50
N ILE A 196 7.11 4.41 34.38
CA ILE A 196 7.62 3.95 33.08
C ILE A 196 6.55 3.10 32.36
N SER A 197 5.80 2.27 33.08
CA SER A 197 4.70 1.48 32.48
C SER A 197 3.63 2.38 31.88
N LYS A 198 3.27 3.47 32.57
CA LYS A 198 2.33 4.47 32.05
C LYS A 198 2.87 5.18 30.81
N GLU A 199 4.17 5.48 30.77
CA GLU A 199 4.83 6.05 29.60
C GLU A 199 4.82 5.09 28.40
N PHE A 200 5.07 3.80 28.65
CA PHE A 200 5.01 2.73 27.66
C PHE A 200 3.61 2.61 27.06
N ASP A 201 2.57 2.56 27.89
CA ASP A 201 1.18 2.47 27.45
C ASP A 201 0.76 3.70 26.63
N THR A 202 1.17 4.89 27.07
CA THR A 202 0.87 6.14 26.36
C THR A 202 1.52 6.16 24.99
N THR A 203 2.81 5.81 24.92
CA THR A 203 3.56 5.75 23.65
C THR A 203 2.98 4.68 22.71
N THR A 204 2.55 3.55 23.23
CA THR A 204 1.90 2.49 22.45
C THR A 204 0.59 2.97 21.84
N LYS A 205 -0.26 3.65 22.60
CA LYS A 205 -1.50 4.27 22.10
C LYS A 205 -1.23 5.33 21.03
N GLU A 206 -0.17 6.12 21.18
CA GLU A 206 0.23 7.09 20.17
C GLU A 206 0.66 6.41 18.86
N ILE A 207 1.43 5.33 18.94
CA ILE A 207 1.82 4.50 17.79
C ILE A 207 0.60 3.94 17.06
N GLU A 208 -0.37 3.39 17.80
CA GLU A 208 -1.61 2.86 17.24
C GLU A 208 -2.41 3.92 16.50
N ARG A 209 -2.57 5.11 17.09
CA ARG A 209 -3.24 6.25 16.44
C ARG A 209 -2.52 6.70 15.17
N THR A 210 -1.19 6.72 15.17
CA THR A 210 -0.40 7.06 13.98
C THR A 210 -0.63 6.04 12.87
N ARG A 211 -0.61 4.73 13.20
CA ARG A 211 -0.89 3.64 12.24
C ARG A 211 -2.30 3.73 11.67
N GLU A 212 -3.29 4.00 12.51
CA GLU A 212 -4.68 4.16 12.07
C GLU A 212 -4.83 5.31 11.07
N LYS A 213 -4.14 6.44 11.29
CA LYS A 213 -4.12 7.55 10.32
C LYS A 213 -3.52 7.14 8.98
N ILE A 214 -2.41 6.38 8.98
CA ILE A 214 -1.77 5.88 7.76
C ILE A 214 -2.73 4.97 6.99
N ILE A 215 -3.37 4.02 7.67
CA ILE A 215 -4.35 3.08 7.05
C ILE A 215 -5.56 3.84 6.47
N ASN A 216 -6.08 4.83 7.20
CA ASN A 216 -7.16 5.68 6.69
C ASN A 216 -6.74 6.47 5.45
N ASN A 217 -5.49 6.94 5.40
CA ASN A 217 -4.94 7.63 4.24
C ASN A 217 -4.75 6.69 3.04
N GLU A 218 -4.35 5.43 3.24
CA GLU A 218 -4.32 4.41 2.18
C GLU A 218 -5.70 4.17 1.57
N THR A 219 -6.75 4.12 2.40
CA THR A 219 -8.13 3.99 1.94
C THR A 219 -8.53 5.17 1.05
N LYS A 220 -8.23 6.40 1.46
CA LYS A 220 -8.47 7.61 0.64
C LYS A 220 -7.69 7.58 -0.69
N ILE A 221 -6.44 7.11 -0.68
CA ILE A 221 -5.65 6.94 -1.90
C ILE A 221 -6.34 5.96 -2.86
N MET A 222 -6.87 4.86 -2.34
CA MET A 222 -7.61 3.88 -3.14
C MET A 222 -8.88 4.50 -3.74
N GLU A 223 -9.64 5.28 -2.98
CA GLU A 223 -10.80 6.02 -3.47
C GLU A 223 -10.42 7.00 -4.60
N ILE A 224 -9.32 7.74 -4.44
CA ILE A 224 -8.79 8.64 -5.48
C ILE A 224 -8.46 7.86 -6.75
N ARG A 225 -7.76 6.72 -6.64
CA ARG A 225 -7.41 5.87 -7.79
C ARG A 225 -8.66 5.37 -8.52
N ASN A 226 -9.64 4.86 -7.78
CA ASN A 226 -10.89 4.37 -8.34
C ASN A 226 -11.67 5.49 -9.04
N LYS A 227 -11.71 6.69 -8.44
CA LYS A 227 -12.35 7.85 -9.04
C LYS A 227 -11.66 8.28 -10.33
N SER A 228 -10.33 8.38 -10.34
CA SER A 228 -9.54 8.68 -11.55
C SER A 228 -9.78 7.66 -12.67
N GLN A 229 -9.78 6.36 -12.35
CA GLN A 229 -10.07 5.30 -13.33
C GLN A 229 -11.47 5.44 -13.91
N SER A 230 -12.48 5.66 -13.05
CA SER A 230 -13.87 5.84 -13.50
C SER A 230 -14.06 7.06 -14.41
N MET A 231 -13.28 8.12 -14.19
CA MET A 231 -13.30 9.32 -15.04
C MET A 231 -12.67 9.03 -16.41
N LEU A 232 -11.55 8.33 -16.45
CA LEU A 232 -10.90 7.89 -17.69
C LEU A 232 -11.81 6.99 -18.52
N ASP A 233 -12.49 6.04 -17.89
CA ASP A 233 -13.41 5.11 -18.56
C ASP A 233 -14.64 5.81 -19.15
N LYS A 234 -15.13 6.88 -18.50
CA LYS A 234 -16.24 7.71 -19.01
C LYS A 234 -15.80 8.53 -20.22
N LEU A 235 -14.67 9.23 -20.11
CA LEU A 235 -14.14 10.08 -21.19
C LEU A 235 -13.95 9.27 -22.49
N LYS A 236 -13.38 8.06 -22.38
CA LYS A 236 -13.12 7.19 -23.53
C LYS A 236 -14.38 6.69 -24.23
N LYS A 237 -15.52 6.53 -23.54
CA LYS A 237 -16.74 5.96 -24.13
C LYS A 237 -17.57 6.96 -24.89
N ASP A 238 -17.50 8.23 -24.54
CA ASP A 238 -18.38 9.25 -25.09
C ASP A 238 -17.82 9.96 -26.34
N GLU A 239 -16.55 9.70 -26.73
CA GLU A 239 -15.87 10.40 -27.83
C GLU A 239 -16.17 9.88 -29.25
N LEU A 240 -16.64 8.63 -29.40
CA LEU A 240 -16.95 7.98 -30.68
C LEU A 240 -18.24 7.15 -30.59
N ASN A 241 -19.07 7.24 -31.62
CA ASN A 241 -20.34 6.54 -31.75
C ASN A 241 -20.34 5.59 -32.96
N PHE A 242 -21.43 4.84 -33.12
CA PHE A 242 -21.58 3.89 -34.23
C PHE A 242 -21.43 4.53 -35.61
N PHE A 243 -21.91 5.75 -35.81
CA PHE A 243 -21.83 6.44 -37.11
C PHE A 243 -20.39 6.81 -37.48
N ASP A 244 -19.54 7.10 -36.50
CA ASP A 244 -18.10 7.31 -36.73
C ASP A 244 -17.46 6.02 -37.29
N PHE A 245 -17.82 4.85 -36.75
CA PHE A 245 -17.36 3.56 -37.28
C PHE A 245 -18.00 3.18 -38.61
N LEU A 246 -19.23 3.62 -38.87
CA LEU A 246 -19.88 3.45 -40.17
C LEU A 246 -19.16 4.29 -41.25
N PHE A 247 -18.85 5.54 -40.94
CA PHE A 247 -18.08 6.43 -41.82
C PHE A 247 -16.68 5.88 -42.08
N TYR A 248 -15.99 5.44 -41.02
CA TYR A 248 -14.69 4.78 -41.13
C TYR A 248 -14.75 3.52 -42.02
N SER A 249 -15.76 2.68 -41.83
CA SER A 249 -15.97 1.46 -42.62
C SER A 249 -16.22 1.77 -44.11
N ILE A 250 -16.99 2.80 -44.42
CA ILE A 250 -17.17 3.28 -45.80
C ILE A 250 -15.81 3.70 -46.39
N GLY A 251 -15.03 4.51 -45.66
CA GLY A 251 -13.72 4.98 -46.09
C GLY A 251 -12.73 3.85 -46.37
N ILE A 252 -12.69 2.81 -45.52
CA ILE A 252 -11.87 1.61 -45.79
C ILE A 252 -12.34 0.87 -47.04
N SER A 253 -13.66 0.67 -47.20
CA SER A 253 -14.22 -0.06 -48.34
C SER A 253 -14.04 0.68 -49.68
N THR A 254 -14.07 2.02 -49.67
CA THR A 254 -13.79 2.85 -50.86
C THR A 254 -12.32 3.21 -51.03
N THR A 255 -11.44 2.74 -50.13
CA THR A 255 -10.02 3.13 -50.04
C THR A 255 -9.78 4.63 -49.85
N THR A 256 -10.81 5.37 -49.41
CA THR A 256 -10.77 6.80 -49.11
C THR A 256 -10.53 6.98 -47.62
N THR A 257 -9.28 6.96 -47.19
CA THR A 257 -8.93 7.16 -45.78
C THR A 257 -8.78 8.65 -45.48
N PHE A 258 -9.73 9.22 -44.73
CA PHE A 258 -9.68 10.62 -44.33
C PHE A 258 -8.75 10.86 -43.13
N GLY A 259 -8.30 9.81 -42.43
CA GLY A 259 -7.31 9.92 -41.35
C GLY A 259 -7.86 10.49 -40.04
N ASP A 260 -9.17 10.65 -39.95
CA ASP A 260 -10.00 11.00 -38.80
C ASP A 260 -9.99 9.92 -37.70
N LEU A 261 -9.98 8.66 -38.11
CA LEU A 261 -9.88 7.50 -37.24
C LEU A 261 -8.79 6.54 -37.74
N LEU A 262 -7.94 6.07 -36.82
CA LEU A 262 -6.82 5.18 -37.14
C LEU A 262 -6.89 3.90 -36.32
N ALA A 263 -6.69 2.76 -36.98
CA ALA A 263 -6.61 1.46 -36.33
C ALA A 263 -5.32 1.32 -35.49
N ASN A 264 -5.47 1.21 -34.17
CA ASN A 264 -4.33 1.14 -33.27
C ASN A 264 -3.88 -0.30 -33.02
N SER A 265 -4.83 -1.20 -32.70
CA SER A 265 -4.51 -2.57 -32.29
C SER A 265 -4.19 -3.48 -33.48
N ARG A 266 -3.32 -4.48 -33.28
CA ARG A 266 -2.93 -5.44 -34.33
C ARG A 266 -4.13 -6.18 -34.92
N CYS A 267 -5.09 -6.56 -34.08
CA CYS A 267 -6.31 -7.25 -34.49
C CYS A 267 -7.17 -6.36 -35.41
N ILE A 268 -7.37 -5.11 -35.05
CA ILE A 268 -8.18 -4.17 -35.85
C ILE A 268 -7.48 -3.86 -37.17
N ARG A 269 -6.16 -3.67 -37.18
CA ARG A 269 -5.40 -3.50 -38.44
C ARG A 269 -5.58 -4.70 -39.37
N PHE A 270 -5.56 -5.92 -38.84
CA PHE A 270 -5.83 -7.12 -39.63
C PHE A 270 -7.27 -7.14 -40.18
N LEU A 271 -8.26 -6.81 -39.35
CA LEU A 271 -9.67 -6.73 -39.77
C LEU A 271 -9.88 -5.69 -40.88
N VAL A 272 -9.21 -4.53 -40.79
CA VAL A 272 -9.20 -3.50 -41.84
C VAL A 272 -8.65 -4.07 -43.15
N CYS A 273 -7.54 -4.82 -43.11
CA CYS A 273 -7.01 -5.49 -44.31
C CYS A 273 -8.01 -6.50 -44.90
N VAL A 274 -8.69 -7.29 -44.05
CA VAL A 274 -9.70 -8.26 -44.49
C VAL A 274 -10.89 -7.54 -45.15
N GLN A 275 -11.39 -6.47 -44.54
CA GLN A 275 -12.49 -5.67 -45.11
C GLN A 275 -12.11 -5.12 -46.49
N LEU A 276 -10.90 -4.58 -46.62
CA LEU A 276 -10.41 -4.01 -47.88
C LEU A 276 -10.32 -5.08 -48.98
N LEU A 277 -9.74 -6.25 -48.67
CA LEU A 277 -9.67 -7.36 -49.62
C LEU A 277 -11.06 -7.86 -50.05
N LEU A 278 -11.99 -8.02 -49.11
CA LEU A 278 -13.36 -8.39 -49.41
C LEU A 278 -14.07 -7.34 -50.28
N SER A 279 -13.84 -6.06 -50.00
CA SER A 279 -14.42 -4.94 -50.76
C SER A 279 -13.91 -4.93 -52.20
N ILE A 280 -12.61 -5.15 -52.43
CA ILE A 280 -12.01 -5.26 -53.78
C ILE A 280 -12.64 -6.42 -54.55
N ILE A 281 -12.76 -7.61 -53.93
CA ILE A 281 -13.35 -8.79 -54.59
C ILE A 281 -14.80 -8.53 -55.00
N VAL A 282 -15.59 -7.91 -54.13
CA VAL A 282 -17.00 -7.60 -54.44
C VAL A 282 -17.09 -6.54 -55.52
N LEU A 283 -16.28 -5.48 -55.45
CA LEU A 283 -16.27 -4.40 -56.44
C LEU A 283 -15.85 -4.90 -57.83
N ALA A 284 -14.83 -5.75 -57.92
CA ALA A 284 -14.42 -6.38 -59.18
C ALA A 284 -15.57 -7.17 -59.83
N ASN A 285 -16.34 -7.93 -59.03
CA ASN A 285 -17.52 -8.64 -59.50
C ASN A 285 -18.66 -7.71 -59.95
N VAL A 286 -18.87 -6.58 -59.25
CA VAL A 286 -19.82 -5.54 -59.69
C VAL A 286 -19.43 -5.00 -61.06
N THR A 287 -18.18 -4.57 -61.21
CA THR A 287 -17.66 -3.96 -62.45
C THR A 287 -17.71 -4.93 -63.63
N GLN A 288 -17.30 -6.19 -63.43
CA GLN A 288 -17.37 -7.23 -64.47
C GLN A 288 -18.81 -7.47 -64.93
N ARG A 289 -19.78 -7.45 -64.01
CA ARG A 289 -21.20 -7.67 -64.34
C ARG A 289 -21.84 -6.47 -65.04
N PHE A 290 -21.40 -5.25 -64.72
CA PHE A 290 -21.80 -4.05 -65.47
C PHE A 290 -21.23 -4.06 -66.88
N LEU A 291 -19.95 -4.45 -67.05
CA LEU A 291 -19.30 -4.57 -68.36
C LEU A 291 -19.91 -5.71 -69.21
N SER A 292 -20.29 -6.83 -68.60
CA SER A 292 -20.90 -7.98 -69.27
C SER A 292 -22.41 -7.81 -69.58
N LYS A 293 -23.03 -6.72 -69.12
CA LYS A 293 -24.42 -6.36 -69.44
C LYS A 293 -24.54 -5.39 -70.63
N LYS A 294 -23.41 -4.98 -71.21
CA LYS A 294 -23.33 -4.48 -72.59
C LYS A 294 -23.17 -5.65 -73.54
#